data_AF-A0A7J9ZJR7-F1
#
_entry.id   AF-A0A7J9ZJR7-F1
#
_cell.length_a   1.000
_cell.length_b   1.000
_cell.length_c   1.000
_cell.angle_alpha   90.00
_cell.angle_beta   90.00
_cell.angle_gamma   90.00
#
_symmetry.space_group_name_H-M   'P 1'
#
loop_
_entity.id
_entity.type
_entity.pdbx_description
1 polymer ?
#
loop_
_entity_poly.entity_id
_entity_poly.type
_entity_poly.pdbx_seq_one_letter_code
_entity_poly.pdbx_strand_id
1 'polypeptide(L)'
;MPVKTSTTPRSNRVKILGGIAVAIVLIIGLFSGCAATTANTAPDQVALHYKGGAIQARTFADCIGPSSGLTLDGPGDDHYYYPFGQRTFDFTGDQNAESGSITVVSQDNIQMKVRGVATFTLQTDCQTLRKFHERIGLKYGADLDDEEAGTRGDDGWQQMIGIYLKQPMDRAMDAASQRFPWKALYNDPETRQKWENEVGRLAPSFIREQSGGDYFKDIQLTIQKPEPPDSIVQALIAEQQAIAENNAQKKRNETVQTELRSIRDLVKVLGPNGYVLYKAVQDGKVDVLPVPQGGNVTVTPRGN
;
A
#
# COMPACT_ATOMS: atom_id res chain seq x y z
N MET A 1 -76.41 -74.66 33.51
CA MET A 1 -76.69 -73.54 32.59
C MET A 1 -75.50 -72.57 32.64
N PRO A 2 -74.92 -72.16 31.51
CA PRO A 2 -73.63 -71.47 31.46
C PRO A 2 -73.78 -69.94 31.48
N VAL A 3 -72.79 -69.23 32.02
CA VAL A 3 -72.58 -67.80 31.80
C VAL A 3 -71.24 -67.63 31.05
N LYS A 4 -71.33 -67.12 29.82
CA LYS A 4 -70.19 -66.75 28.96
C LYS A 4 -69.75 -65.32 29.31
N THR A 5 -68.49 -65.16 29.66
CA THR A 5 -67.77 -63.87 29.68
C THR A 5 -67.42 -63.44 28.24
N SER A 6 -67.72 -62.19 27.90
CA SER A 6 -67.36 -61.56 26.62
C SER A 6 -66.02 -60.83 26.73
N THR A 7 -65.16 -61.03 25.73
CA THR A 7 -63.87 -60.35 25.57
C THR A 7 -63.96 -59.39 24.38
N THR A 8 -63.64 -58.11 24.59
CA THR A 8 -63.64 -57.06 23.56
C THR A 8 -62.29 -57.02 22.81
N PRO A 9 -62.24 -56.93 21.46
CA PRO A 9 -60.98 -56.85 20.73
C PRO A 9 -60.53 -55.39 20.54
N ARG A 10 -59.31 -55.10 20.96
CA ARG A 10 -58.63 -53.79 20.83
C ARG A 10 -57.46 -53.96 19.85
N SER A 11 -57.70 -53.90 18.53
CA SER A 11 -56.60 -54.11 17.55
C SER A 11 -56.61 -53.23 16.28
N ASN A 12 -57.57 -52.30 16.09
CA ASN A 12 -57.61 -51.49 14.86
C ASN A 12 -57.16 -50.02 15.01
N ARG A 13 -56.99 -49.50 16.23
CA ARG A 13 -56.58 -48.09 16.43
C ARG A 13 -55.08 -47.83 16.26
N VAL A 14 -54.23 -48.85 16.48
CA VAL A 14 -52.77 -48.70 16.42
C VAL A 14 -52.26 -48.65 14.97
N LYS A 15 -52.93 -49.34 14.03
CA LYS A 15 -52.53 -49.36 12.61
C LYS A 15 -52.84 -48.05 11.87
N ILE A 16 -53.91 -47.35 12.26
CA ILE A 16 -54.32 -46.08 11.63
C ILE A 16 -53.41 -44.92 12.07
N LEU A 17 -52.99 -44.89 13.34
CA LEU A 17 -52.05 -43.89 13.84
C LEU A 17 -50.61 -44.06 13.30
N GLY A 18 -50.15 -45.31 13.11
CA GLY A 18 -48.85 -45.58 12.49
C GLY A 18 -48.76 -45.15 11.03
N GLY A 19 -49.83 -45.34 10.25
CA GLY A 19 -49.88 -44.92 8.84
C GLY A 19 -49.87 -43.40 8.65
N ILE A 20 -50.56 -42.66 9.53
CA ILE A 20 -50.59 -41.19 9.50
C ILE A 20 -49.22 -40.61 9.90
N ALA A 21 -48.53 -41.19 10.89
CA ALA A 21 -47.21 -40.73 11.29
C ALA A 21 -46.16 -40.92 10.18
N VAL A 22 -46.19 -42.05 9.45
CA VAL A 22 -45.29 -42.30 8.32
C VAL A 22 -45.61 -41.39 7.12
N ALA A 23 -46.88 -41.13 6.85
CA ALA A 23 -47.29 -40.19 5.80
C ALA A 23 -46.86 -38.74 6.14
N ILE A 24 -46.98 -38.32 7.40
CA ILE A 24 -46.53 -36.99 7.85
C ILE A 24 -45.00 -36.87 7.78
N VAL A 25 -44.23 -37.90 8.17
CA VAL A 25 -42.77 -37.90 8.06
C VAL A 25 -42.31 -37.90 6.59
N LEU A 26 -43.02 -38.60 5.69
CA LEU A 26 -42.76 -38.55 4.26
C LEU A 26 -43.10 -37.19 3.66
N ILE A 27 -44.21 -36.57 4.07
CA ILE A 27 -44.59 -35.21 3.63
C ILE A 27 -43.59 -34.18 4.16
N ILE A 28 -43.19 -34.25 5.44
CA ILE A 28 -42.16 -33.36 6.01
C ILE A 28 -40.81 -33.59 5.31
N GLY A 29 -40.43 -34.84 5.03
CA GLY A 29 -39.23 -35.18 4.26
C GLY A 29 -39.26 -34.70 2.80
N LEU A 30 -40.44 -34.68 2.17
CA LEU A 30 -40.66 -34.13 0.82
C LEU A 30 -40.66 -32.59 0.80
N PHE A 31 -41.11 -31.93 1.88
CA PHE A 31 -41.09 -30.47 2.01
C PHE A 31 -39.78 -29.91 2.58
N SER A 32 -38.90 -30.76 3.14
CA SER A 32 -37.56 -30.37 3.62
C SER A 32 -36.62 -29.92 2.48
N GLY A 33 -36.97 -30.19 1.22
CA GLY A 33 -36.18 -29.84 0.04
C GLY A 33 -36.51 -28.47 -0.59
N CYS A 34 -37.53 -27.76 -0.09
CA CYS A 34 -37.91 -26.43 -0.57
C CYS A 34 -37.57 -25.36 0.47
N ALA A 35 -36.31 -25.28 0.90
CA ALA A 35 -35.84 -24.14 1.69
C ALA A 35 -35.73 -22.95 0.73
N ALA A 36 -36.66 -22.00 0.81
CA ALA A 36 -36.53 -20.72 0.10
C ALA A 36 -35.22 -20.06 0.55
N THR A 37 -34.37 -19.70 -0.39
CA THR A 37 -33.18 -18.91 -0.09
C THR A 37 -33.61 -17.45 -0.02
N THR A 38 -32.95 -16.69 0.85
CA THR A 38 -33.22 -15.27 1.00
C THR A 38 -31.94 -14.51 0.80
N ALA A 39 -31.99 -13.43 0.01
CA ALA A 39 -30.88 -12.52 -0.14
C ALA A 39 -31.22 -11.13 0.38
N ASN A 40 -30.19 -10.45 0.89
CA ASN A 40 -30.28 -9.09 1.36
C ASN A 40 -28.90 -8.43 1.16
N THR A 41 -28.85 -7.34 0.42
CA THR A 41 -27.58 -6.63 0.17
C THR A 41 -27.44 -5.43 1.09
N ALA A 42 -26.32 -5.33 1.81
CA ALA A 42 -25.98 -4.11 2.54
C ALA A 42 -25.77 -2.90 1.58
N PRO A 43 -25.70 -1.66 2.10
CA PRO A 43 -25.46 -0.47 1.27
C PRO A 43 -24.14 -0.47 0.49
N ASP A 44 -23.13 -1.20 0.97
CA ASP A 44 -21.82 -1.37 0.31
C ASP A 44 -21.70 -2.69 -0.47
N GLN A 45 -22.82 -3.34 -0.79
CA GLN A 45 -22.82 -4.64 -1.44
C GLN A 45 -23.73 -4.67 -2.66
N VAL A 46 -23.34 -5.46 -3.65
CA VAL A 46 -24.16 -5.86 -4.80
C VAL A 46 -24.09 -7.38 -4.90
N ALA A 47 -25.17 -8.05 -5.27
CA ALA A 47 -25.17 -9.51 -5.42
C ALA A 47 -25.45 -9.95 -6.85
N LEU A 48 -24.81 -11.03 -7.27
CA LEU A 48 -25.20 -11.80 -8.45
C LEU A 48 -26.04 -12.99 -8.02
N HIS A 49 -27.24 -13.11 -8.58
CA HIS A 49 -28.14 -14.20 -8.30
C HIS A 49 -28.09 -15.23 -9.43
N TYR A 50 -27.84 -16.49 -9.05
CA TYR A 50 -27.85 -17.63 -9.95
C TYR A 50 -28.96 -18.59 -9.53
N LYS A 51 -29.88 -18.84 -10.46
CA LYS A 51 -30.90 -19.87 -10.31
C LYS A 51 -30.29 -21.24 -10.46
N GLY A 52 -30.70 -22.16 -9.62
CA GLY A 52 -30.21 -23.53 -9.70
C GLY A 52 -30.60 -24.36 -8.49
N GLY A 53 -30.15 -25.61 -8.47
CA GLY A 53 -30.39 -26.52 -7.36
C GLY A 53 -29.83 -27.90 -7.71
N ALA A 54 -29.95 -28.87 -6.81
CA ALA A 54 -29.34 -30.20 -6.98
C ALA A 54 -29.73 -30.95 -8.29
N ILE A 55 -30.74 -30.49 -9.02
CA ILE A 55 -31.32 -31.14 -10.21
C ILE A 55 -31.32 -30.22 -11.46
N GLN A 56 -31.10 -28.90 -11.30
CA GLN A 56 -31.20 -27.91 -12.38
C GLN A 56 -29.83 -27.25 -12.64
N ALA A 57 -29.54 -26.96 -13.91
CA ALA A 57 -28.30 -26.27 -14.28
C ALA A 57 -28.25 -24.87 -13.66
N ARG A 58 -27.09 -24.48 -13.11
CA ARG A 58 -26.85 -23.13 -12.59
C ARG A 58 -26.92 -22.13 -13.74
N THR A 59 -27.84 -21.17 -13.66
CA THR A 59 -28.04 -20.14 -14.68
C THR A 59 -28.13 -18.77 -14.03
N PHE A 60 -27.45 -17.79 -14.61
CA PHE A 60 -27.54 -16.42 -14.15
C PHE A 60 -28.98 -15.91 -14.27
N ALA A 61 -29.50 -15.33 -13.18
CA ALA A 61 -30.83 -14.76 -13.14
C ALA A 61 -30.78 -13.24 -13.31
N ASP A 62 -30.28 -12.54 -12.30
CA ASP A 62 -30.25 -11.09 -12.23
C ASP A 62 -29.19 -10.58 -11.25
N CYS A 63 -29.04 -9.25 -11.20
CA CYS A 63 -28.19 -8.58 -10.22
C CYS A 63 -29.06 -7.84 -9.22
N ILE A 64 -28.73 -8.00 -7.94
CA ILE A 64 -29.40 -7.34 -6.84
C ILE A 64 -28.57 -6.11 -6.46
N GLY A 65 -29.14 -4.93 -6.66
CA GLY A 65 -28.47 -3.65 -6.37
C GLY A 65 -28.31 -3.38 -4.87
N PRO A 66 -27.49 -2.38 -4.49
CA PRO A 66 -27.21 -2.08 -3.09
C PRO A 66 -28.45 -1.64 -2.32
N SER A 67 -28.48 -1.93 -1.02
CA SER A 67 -29.61 -1.65 -0.12
C SER A 67 -30.94 -2.26 -0.59
N SER A 68 -30.91 -3.41 -1.28
CA SER A 68 -32.12 -4.19 -1.53
C SER A 68 -32.69 -4.73 -0.22
N GLY A 69 -34.03 -4.72 -0.08
CA GLY A 69 -34.69 -5.42 1.01
C GLY A 69 -34.67 -6.94 0.78
N LEU A 70 -35.11 -7.70 1.79
CA LEU A 70 -35.18 -9.16 1.73
C LEU A 70 -35.88 -9.66 0.45
N THR A 71 -35.15 -10.30 -0.45
CA THR A 71 -35.71 -11.00 -1.60
C THR A 71 -35.93 -12.46 -1.23
N LEU A 72 -37.15 -12.95 -1.47
CA LEU A 72 -37.49 -14.36 -1.28
C LEU A 72 -37.27 -15.07 -2.63
N ASP A 73 -36.21 -15.85 -2.72
CA ASP A 73 -35.77 -16.51 -3.95
C ASP A 73 -36.07 -18.02 -3.93
N GLY A 74 -35.83 -18.68 -5.06
CA GLY A 74 -36.18 -20.07 -5.27
C GLY A 74 -35.31 -21.03 -4.43
N PRO A 75 -35.83 -22.20 -4.07
CA PRO A 75 -35.03 -23.17 -3.33
C PRO A 75 -33.84 -23.68 -4.15
N GLY A 76 -32.63 -23.47 -3.62
CA GLY A 76 -31.37 -23.89 -4.23
C GLY A 76 -30.63 -22.80 -5.02
N ASP A 77 -31.18 -21.59 -5.07
CA ASP A 77 -30.53 -20.45 -5.72
C ASP A 77 -29.28 -20.01 -4.94
N ASP A 78 -28.23 -19.62 -5.67
CA ASP A 78 -26.95 -19.14 -5.11
C ASP A 78 -26.84 -17.62 -5.28
N HIS A 79 -26.31 -16.94 -4.26
CA HIS A 79 -26.05 -15.49 -4.26
C HIS A 79 -24.58 -15.23 -3.99
N TYR A 80 -23.95 -14.43 -4.85
CA TYR A 80 -22.52 -14.07 -4.73
C TYR A 80 -22.39 -12.57 -4.55
N TYR A 81 -21.88 -12.13 -3.40
CA TYR A 81 -21.82 -10.72 -3.04
C TYR A 81 -20.48 -10.10 -3.39
N TYR A 82 -20.52 -8.84 -3.80
CA TYR A 82 -19.35 -8.07 -4.18
C TYR A 82 -19.40 -6.67 -3.60
N PRO A 83 -18.23 -6.04 -3.39
CA PRO A 83 -18.17 -4.68 -2.90
C PRO A 83 -18.73 -3.69 -3.92
N PHE A 84 -19.60 -2.80 -3.46
CA PHE A 84 -20.12 -1.70 -4.29
C PHE A 84 -19.28 -0.42 -4.19
N GLY A 85 -18.77 -0.13 -2.99
CA GLY A 85 -17.95 1.04 -2.73
C GLY A 85 -16.47 0.87 -3.04
N GLN A 86 -15.73 1.93 -2.74
CA GLN A 86 -14.28 1.98 -2.92
C GLN A 86 -13.59 0.99 -2.00
N ARG A 87 -12.58 0.31 -2.53
CA ARG A 87 -11.68 -0.59 -1.81
C ARG A 87 -10.27 -0.04 -1.85
N THR A 88 -9.51 -0.38 -0.82
CA THR A 88 -8.11 -0.01 -0.66
C THR A 88 -7.30 -1.28 -0.64
N PHE A 89 -6.21 -1.31 -1.39
CA PHE A 89 -5.19 -2.35 -1.36
C PHE A 89 -3.90 -1.80 -0.74
N ASP A 90 -3.54 -2.28 0.45
CA ASP A 90 -2.34 -1.84 1.17
C ASP A 90 -1.11 -2.71 0.86
N PHE A 91 -0.08 -2.11 0.28
CA PHE A 91 1.20 -2.74 -0.03
C PHE A 91 2.39 -2.06 0.68
N THR A 92 2.16 -1.45 1.84
CA THR A 92 3.22 -0.86 2.66
C THR A 92 4.19 -1.90 3.23
N GLY A 93 3.72 -3.13 3.43
CA GLY A 93 4.46 -4.20 4.09
C GLY A 93 4.51 -4.11 5.61
N ASP A 94 3.63 -3.29 6.21
CA ASP A 94 3.44 -3.21 7.65
C ASP A 94 2.65 -4.43 8.19
N GLN A 95 2.53 -4.57 9.52
CA GLN A 95 1.96 -5.76 10.16
C GLN A 95 0.54 -6.13 9.69
N ASN A 96 -0.25 -5.12 9.31
CA ASN A 96 -1.64 -5.28 8.84
C ASN A 96 -1.79 -4.96 7.35
N ALA A 97 -0.69 -4.83 6.61
CA ALA A 97 -0.76 -4.61 5.17
C ALA A 97 -1.21 -5.88 4.46
N GLU A 98 -1.99 -5.73 3.40
CA GLU A 98 -2.48 -6.85 2.58
C GLU A 98 -1.36 -7.47 1.71
N SER A 99 -0.26 -6.73 1.54
CA SER A 99 0.93 -7.20 0.84
C SER A 99 2.20 -6.55 1.36
N GLY A 100 3.32 -7.23 1.13
CA GLY A 100 4.65 -6.63 1.20
C GLY A 100 4.85 -5.50 0.18
N SER A 101 5.85 -4.65 0.46
CA SER A 101 6.31 -3.57 -0.42
C SER A 101 6.63 -4.05 -1.83
N ILE A 102 6.32 -3.23 -2.82
CA ILE A 102 6.66 -3.48 -4.22
C ILE A 102 8.16 -3.26 -4.40
N THR A 103 8.83 -4.19 -5.08
CA THR A 103 10.27 -4.08 -5.35
C THR A 103 10.47 -3.73 -6.80
N VAL A 104 11.21 -2.65 -7.06
CA VAL A 104 11.46 -2.11 -8.40
C VAL A 104 12.95 -1.96 -8.64
N VAL A 105 13.38 -1.95 -9.90
CA VAL A 105 14.76 -1.70 -10.28
C VAL A 105 14.87 -0.39 -11.04
N SER A 106 15.77 0.49 -10.60
CA SER A 106 16.07 1.75 -11.30
C SER A 106 16.84 1.54 -12.59
N GLN A 107 16.98 2.61 -13.39
CA GLN A 107 17.79 2.60 -14.62
C GLN A 107 19.23 2.12 -14.40
N ASP A 108 19.80 2.43 -13.24
CA ASP A 108 21.17 2.09 -12.83
C ASP A 108 21.26 0.80 -11.99
N ASN A 109 20.27 -0.09 -12.14
CA ASN A 109 20.22 -1.43 -11.55
C ASN A 109 20.22 -1.46 -10.01
N ILE A 110 19.70 -0.41 -9.38
CA ILE A 110 19.50 -0.39 -7.93
C ILE A 110 18.08 -0.83 -7.61
N GLN A 111 17.99 -1.88 -6.81
CA GLN A 111 16.72 -2.38 -6.30
C GLN A 111 16.20 -1.44 -5.21
N MET A 112 14.98 -0.94 -5.35
CA MET A 112 14.32 -0.05 -4.39
C MET A 112 12.98 -0.65 -3.96
N LYS A 113 12.53 -0.29 -2.76
CA LYS A 113 11.21 -0.66 -2.24
C LYS A 113 10.26 0.52 -2.36
N VAL A 114 9.08 0.26 -2.89
CA VAL A 114 7.97 1.22 -3.00
C VAL A 114 6.85 0.73 -2.08
N ARG A 115 6.46 1.61 -1.16
CA ARG A 115 5.35 1.41 -0.23
C ARG A 115 4.19 2.29 -0.66
N GLY A 116 2.97 1.89 -0.37
CA GLY A 116 1.81 2.71 -0.69
C GLY A 116 0.50 1.95 -0.60
N VAL A 117 -0.54 2.62 -1.06
CA VAL A 117 -1.89 2.10 -1.14
C VAL A 117 -2.49 2.36 -2.52
N ALA A 118 -3.29 1.42 -3.02
CA ALA A 118 -4.07 1.58 -4.24
C ALA A 118 -5.55 1.60 -3.89
N THR A 119 -6.25 2.68 -4.19
CA THR A 119 -7.71 2.73 -4.06
C THR A 119 -8.36 2.48 -5.40
N PHE A 120 -9.45 1.71 -5.43
CA PHE A 120 -10.15 1.34 -6.66
C PHE A 120 -11.60 0.99 -6.36
N THR A 121 -12.43 0.91 -7.40
CA THR A 121 -13.81 0.44 -7.30
C THR A 121 -14.04 -0.70 -8.28
N LEU A 122 -14.82 -1.70 -7.89
CA LEU A 122 -15.25 -2.76 -8.81
C LEU A 122 -16.35 -2.22 -9.75
N GLN A 123 -16.33 -2.62 -11.02
CA GLN A 123 -17.39 -2.25 -11.94
C GLN A 123 -18.63 -3.12 -11.69
N THR A 124 -19.63 -2.52 -11.05
CA THR A 124 -20.87 -3.17 -10.61
C THR A 124 -22.01 -3.12 -11.62
N ASP A 125 -21.74 -2.68 -12.86
CA ASP A 125 -22.66 -2.91 -13.97
C ASP A 125 -22.94 -4.41 -14.09
N CYS A 126 -24.21 -4.78 -14.18
CA CYS A 126 -24.63 -6.18 -14.02
C CYS A 126 -23.95 -7.13 -15.01
N GLN A 127 -23.80 -6.73 -16.28
CA GLN A 127 -23.12 -7.57 -17.27
C GLN A 127 -21.62 -7.67 -17.02
N THR A 128 -21.00 -6.57 -16.62
CA THR A 128 -19.56 -6.51 -16.34
C THR A 128 -19.23 -7.32 -15.08
N LEU A 129 -20.01 -7.15 -14.02
CA LEU A 129 -19.87 -7.86 -12.75
C LEU A 129 -20.06 -9.37 -12.94
N ARG A 130 -21.06 -9.77 -13.72
CA ARG A 130 -21.24 -11.18 -14.10
C ARG A 130 -20.00 -11.74 -14.80
N LYS A 131 -19.47 -11.03 -15.81
CA LYS A 131 -18.26 -11.47 -16.53
C LYS A 131 -17.05 -11.57 -15.59
N PHE A 132 -16.91 -10.62 -14.66
CA PHE A 132 -15.87 -10.66 -13.64
C PHE A 132 -16.00 -11.92 -12.77
N HIS A 133 -17.20 -12.17 -12.23
CA HIS A 133 -17.49 -13.33 -11.39
C HIS A 133 -17.20 -14.64 -12.13
N GLU A 134 -17.73 -14.80 -13.34
CA GLU A 134 -17.59 -16.05 -14.10
C GLU A 134 -16.15 -16.33 -14.54
N ARG A 135 -15.36 -15.29 -14.83
CA ARG A 135 -13.97 -15.45 -15.33
C ARG A 135 -12.91 -15.46 -14.25
N ILE A 136 -13.13 -14.69 -13.19
CA ILE A 136 -12.14 -14.43 -12.14
C ILE A 136 -12.72 -14.86 -10.80
N GLY A 137 -13.87 -14.30 -10.40
CA GLY A 137 -14.42 -14.47 -9.05
C GLY A 137 -14.57 -15.93 -8.62
N LEU A 138 -15.20 -16.77 -9.44
CA LEU A 138 -15.44 -18.19 -9.17
C LEU A 138 -14.17 -19.00 -8.92
N LYS A 139 -13.06 -18.65 -9.59
CA LYS A 139 -11.80 -19.39 -9.45
C LYS A 139 -11.21 -19.24 -8.04
N TYR A 140 -11.40 -18.07 -7.43
CA TYR A 140 -10.80 -17.74 -6.13
C TYR A 140 -11.81 -17.77 -4.98
N GLY A 141 -13.12 -17.89 -5.26
CA GLY A 141 -14.15 -17.63 -4.24
C GLY A 141 -14.02 -16.19 -3.73
N ALA A 142 -13.95 -15.23 -4.67
CA ALA A 142 -13.69 -13.83 -4.36
C ALA A 142 -14.97 -13.04 -3.99
N ASP A 143 -16.10 -13.72 -3.92
CA ASP A 143 -17.32 -13.16 -3.34
C ASP A 143 -17.21 -13.02 -1.82
N LEU A 144 -17.98 -12.08 -1.27
CA LEU A 144 -18.10 -11.86 0.16
C LEU A 144 -19.11 -12.88 0.69
N ASP A 145 -18.75 -13.77 1.62
CA ASP A 145 -19.73 -14.68 2.20
C ASP A 145 -20.80 -13.90 2.99
N ASP A 146 -22.04 -14.40 2.90
CA ASP A 146 -23.19 -13.94 3.66
C ASP A 146 -23.03 -14.31 5.13
N GLU A 147 -22.54 -13.36 5.93
CA GLU A 147 -22.81 -13.10 7.36
C GLU A 147 -21.65 -12.27 7.90
N GLU A 148 -21.79 -10.94 7.86
CA GLU A 148 -20.78 -9.99 8.36
C GLU A 148 -19.41 -10.06 7.65
N ALA A 149 -19.23 -9.15 6.68
CA ALA A 149 -17.94 -8.70 6.13
C ALA A 149 -16.69 -9.21 6.88
N GLY A 150 -16.17 -10.36 6.46
CA GLY A 150 -14.76 -10.71 6.65
C GLY A 150 -14.40 -11.96 7.46
N THR A 151 -15.13 -13.08 7.35
CA THR A 151 -14.63 -14.34 7.96
C THR A 151 -14.62 -15.60 7.10
N ARG A 152 -15.18 -15.59 5.90
CA ARG A 152 -14.78 -16.46 4.76
C ARG A 152 -15.06 -15.64 3.47
N GLY A 153 -14.14 -15.68 2.50
CA GLY A 153 -14.17 -14.82 1.29
C GLY A 153 -13.06 -13.76 1.21
N ASP A 154 -12.52 -13.30 2.35
CA ASP A 154 -11.41 -12.33 2.36
C ASP A 154 -10.11 -12.91 1.78
N ASP A 155 -9.82 -14.18 2.05
CA ASP A 155 -8.63 -14.86 1.51
C ASP A 155 -8.70 -14.98 -0.02
N GLY A 156 -9.87 -15.32 -0.56
CA GLY A 156 -10.10 -15.48 -2.00
C GLY A 156 -10.05 -14.15 -2.73
N TRP A 157 -10.68 -13.12 -2.16
CA TRP A 157 -10.59 -11.75 -2.66
C TRP A 157 -9.15 -11.22 -2.62
N GLN A 158 -8.45 -11.35 -1.50
CA GLN A 158 -7.06 -10.90 -1.36
C GLN A 158 -6.12 -11.65 -2.32
N GLN A 159 -6.28 -12.96 -2.47
CA GLN A 159 -5.51 -13.74 -3.44
C GLN A 159 -5.75 -13.24 -4.88
N MET A 160 -7.01 -12.95 -5.21
CA MET A 160 -7.38 -12.41 -6.52
C MET A 160 -6.76 -11.03 -6.74
N ILE A 161 -6.85 -10.12 -5.78
CA ILE A 161 -6.22 -8.79 -5.83
C ILE A 161 -4.70 -8.90 -5.96
N GLY A 162 -4.07 -9.84 -5.25
CA GLY A 162 -2.63 -10.13 -5.38
C GLY A 162 -2.20 -10.49 -6.80
N ILE A 163 -3.06 -11.16 -7.57
CA ILE A 163 -2.74 -11.57 -8.95
C ILE A 163 -3.15 -10.51 -9.98
N TYR A 164 -4.35 -9.96 -9.86
CA TYR A 164 -4.92 -9.07 -10.90
C TYR A 164 -4.68 -7.59 -10.67
N LEU A 165 -4.30 -7.19 -9.45
CA LEU A 165 -3.99 -5.80 -9.12
C LEU A 165 -2.49 -5.65 -8.81
N LYS A 166 -1.97 -6.41 -7.85
CA LYS A 166 -0.58 -6.25 -7.40
C LYS A 166 0.44 -6.59 -8.48
N GLN A 167 0.38 -7.78 -9.10
CA GLN A 167 1.37 -8.14 -10.13
C GLN A 167 1.46 -7.15 -11.31
N PRO A 168 0.35 -6.68 -11.91
CA PRO A 168 0.44 -5.67 -12.96
C PRO A 168 0.90 -4.30 -12.43
N MET A 169 0.59 -3.94 -11.19
CA MET A 169 1.17 -2.76 -10.55
C MET A 169 2.69 -2.89 -10.35
N ASP A 170 3.18 -4.04 -9.86
CA ASP A 170 4.60 -4.34 -9.71
C ASP A 170 5.31 -4.14 -11.06
N ARG A 171 4.74 -4.69 -12.15
CA ARG A 171 5.24 -4.52 -13.51
C ARG A 171 5.22 -3.06 -13.98
N ALA A 172 4.17 -2.31 -13.67
CA ALA A 172 4.05 -0.90 -14.04
C ALA A 172 5.08 -0.03 -13.32
N MET A 173 5.26 -0.23 -12.01
CA MET A 173 6.24 0.49 -11.22
C MET A 173 7.66 0.17 -11.66
N ASP A 174 7.98 -1.10 -11.91
CA ASP A 174 9.29 -1.51 -12.39
C ASP A 174 9.60 -0.90 -13.78
N ALA A 175 8.66 -0.99 -14.72
CA ALA A 175 8.82 -0.41 -16.05
C ALA A 175 8.98 1.13 -16.02
N ALA A 176 8.31 1.82 -15.09
CA ALA A 176 8.49 3.25 -14.88
C ALA A 176 9.85 3.56 -14.23
N SER A 177 10.28 2.78 -13.23
CA SER A 177 11.54 2.98 -12.50
C SER A 177 12.77 2.80 -13.38
N GLN A 178 12.73 1.89 -14.35
CA GLN A 178 13.83 1.69 -15.31
C GLN A 178 14.15 2.91 -16.19
N ARG A 179 13.28 3.93 -16.21
CA ARG A 179 13.49 5.17 -16.98
C ARG A 179 14.28 6.24 -16.24
N PHE A 180 14.52 6.06 -14.93
CA PHE A 180 15.11 7.09 -14.09
C PHE A 180 16.24 6.52 -13.21
N PRO A 181 17.34 7.26 -13.00
CA PRO A 181 18.37 6.87 -12.03
C PRO A 181 17.82 6.89 -10.60
N TRP A 182 18.29 5.98 -9.74
CA TRP A 182 17.77 5.89 -8.36
C TRP A 182 17.99 7.19 -7.57
N LYS A 183 19.14 7.87 -7.75
CA LYS A 183 19.45 9.12 -7.04
C LYS A 183 18.44 10.22 -7.38
N ALA A 184 17.96 10.25 -8.62
CA ALA A 184 16.96 11.21 -9.06
C ALA A 184 15.57 10.87 -8.51
N LEU A 185 15.16 9.60 -8.55
CA LEU A 185 13.91 9.13 -7.92
C LEU A 185 13.86 9.42 -6.41
N TYR A 186 15.01 9.31 -5.74
CA TYR A 186 15.11 9.52 -4.30
C TYR A 186 15.14 11.00 -3.90
N ASN A 187 15.93 11.83 -4.59
CA ASN A 187 16.21 13.21 -4.18
C ASN A 187 15.46 14.30 -4.95
N ASP A 188 14.98 14.04 -6.16
CA ASP A 188 14.35 15.06 -7.02
C ASP A 188 12.82 14.90 -7.08
N PRO A 189 12.05 15.87 -6.52
CA PRO A 189 10.59 15.86 -6.59
C PRO A 189 10.04 15.87 -8.02
N GLU A 190 10.70 16.52 -8.98
CA GLU A 190 10.20 16.58 -10.36
C GLU A 190 10.31 15.24 -11.07
N THR A 191 11.45 14.56 -10.90
CA THR A 191 11.64 13.19 -11.40
C THR A 191 10.64 12.23 -10.77
N ARG A 192 10.40 12.36 -9.46
CA ARG A 192 9.40 11.53 -8.77
C ARG A 192 7.98 11.77 -9.31
N GLN A 193 7.58 13.02 -9.55
CA GLN A 193 6.28 13.32 -10.16
C GLN A 193 6.15 12.71 -11.57
N LYS A 194 7.21 12.77 -12.39
CA LYS A 194 7.23 12.15 -13.72
C LYS A 194 7.10 10.62 -13.63
N TRP A 195 7.78 10.01 -12.66
CA TRP A 195 7.67 8.58 -12.39
C TRP A 195 6.26 8.21 -11.93
N GLU A 196 5.67 8.92 -10.98
CA GLU A 196 4.28 8.72 -10.52
C GLU A 196 3.27 8.82 -11.67
N ASN A 197 3.42 9.81 -12.55
CA ASN A 197 2.57 9.97 -13.73
C ASN A 197 2.70 8.78 -14.70
N GLU A 198 3.91 8.25 -14.88
CA GLU A 198 4.14 7.09 -15.75
C GLU A 198 3.57 5.81 -15.13
N VAL A 199 3.68 5.63 -13.81
CA VAL A 199 3.02 4.55 -13.08
C VAL A 199 1.50 4.66 -13.23
N GLY A 200 0.92 5.84 -13.02
CA GLY A 200 -0.52 6.10 -13.17
C GLY A 200 -1.03 5.84 -14.60
N ARG A 201 -0.17 5.98 -15.61
CA ARG A 201 -0.48 5.64 -17.01
C ARG A 201 -0.38 4.13 -17.28
N LEU A 202 0.65 3.47 -16.75
CA LEU A 202 0.94 2.06 -17.02
C LEU A 202 0.06 1.10 -16.20
N ALA A 203 -0.16 1.38 -14.92
CA ALA A 203 -0.84 0.47 -14.01
C ALA A 203 -2.27 0.12 -14.47
N PRO A 204 -3.16 1.08 -14.81
CA PRO A 204 -4.50 0.73 -15.31
C PRO A 204 -4.46 -0.08 -16.61
N SER A 205 -3.49 0.19 -17.49
CA SER A 205 -3.32 -0.56 -18.74
C SER A 205 -2.93 -2.01 -18.49
N PHE A 206 -1.97 -2.25 -17.59
CA PHE A 206 -1.52 -3.61 -17.26
C PHE A 206 -2.57 -4.38 -16.44
N ILE A 207 -3.33 -3.71 -15.57
CA ILE A 207 -4.45 -4.31 -14.84
C ILE A 207 -5.53 -4.78 -15.82
N ARG A 208 -5.91 -3.94 -16.79
CA ARG A 208 -6.86 -4.32 -17.85
C ARG A 208 -6.36 -5.50 -18.68
N GLU A 209 -5.08 -5.48 -19.08
CA GLU A 209 -4.47 -6.56 -19.86
C GLU A 209 -4.48 -7.88 -19.08
N GLN A 210 -4.04 -7.85 -17.81
CA GLN A 210 -3.99 -9.01 -16.93
C GLN A 210 -5.37 -9.59 -16.63
N SER A 211 -6.36 -8.71 -16.39
CA SER A 211 -7.73 -9.14 -16.07
C SER A 211 -8.57 -9.52 -17.29
N GLY A 212 -8.14 -9.14 -18.51
CA GLY A 212 -8.87 -9.44 -19.74
C GLY A 212 -10.19 -8.67 -19.89
N GLY A 213 -10.33 -7.54 -19.19
CA GLY A 213 -11.50 -6.68 -19.21
C GLY A 213 -11.38 -5.46 -18.30
N ASP A 214 -12.31 -4.51 -18.43
CA ASP A 214 -12.42 -3.34 -17.56
C ASP A 214 -13.26 -3.66 -16.31
N TYR A 215 -12.70 -4.43 -15.39
CA TYR A 215 -13.39 -4.82 -14.14
C TYR A 215 -13.12 -3.88 -12.97
N PHE A 216 -11.97 -3.21 -12.97
CA PHE A 216 -11.58 -2.25 -11.94
C PHE A 216 -11.57 -0.84 -12.52
N LYS A 217 -12.18 0.10 -11.81
CA LYS A 217 -12.27 1.51 -12.20
C LYS A 217 -11.80 2.42 -11.08
N ASP A 218 -11.62 3.70 -11.42
CA ASP A 218 -11.25 4.76 -10.47
C ASP A 218 -9.99 4.44 -9.67
N ILE A 219 -9.02 3.75 -10.32
CA ILE A 219 -7.77 3.35 -9.68
C ILE A 219 -6.95 4.60 -9.38
N GLN A 220 -6.66 4.84 -8.10
CA GLN A 220 -5.78 5.90 -7.64
C GLN A 220 -4.66 5.29 -6.80
N LEU A 221 -3.44 5.76 -7.04
CA LEU A 221 -2.24 5.25 -6.37
C LEU A 221 -1.70 6.34 -5.45
N THR A 222 -1.59 6.04 -4.17
CA THR A 222 -0.87 6.87 -3.20
C THR A 222 0.41 6.15 -2.83
N ILE A 223 1.50 6.51 -3.50
CA ILE A 223 2.80 5.86 -3.36
C ILE A 223 3.80 6.73 -2.64
N GLN A 224 4.56 6.11 -1.74
CA GLN A 224 5.67 6.74 -1.05
C GLN A 224 6.89 6.79 -1.97
N LYS A 225 7.87 7.62 -1.60
CA LYS A 225 9.15 7.70 -2.31
C LYS A 225 9.77 6.29 -2.41
N PRO A 226 10.34 5.89 -3.56
CA PRO A 226 11.13 4.68 -3.64
C PRO A 226 12.32 4.74 -2.68
N GLU A 227 12.49 3.72 -1.85
CA GLU A 227 13.57 3.63 -0.86
C GLU A 227 14.66 2.66 -1.35
N PRO A 228 15.89 3.14 -1.61
CA PRO A 228 17.01 2.26 -1.92
C PRO A 228 17.46 1.48 -0.67
N PRO A 229 18.32 0.46 -0.82
CA PRO A 229 18.80 -0.34 0.30
C PRO A 229 19.65 0.52 1.26
N ASP A 230 19.59 0.22 2.55
CA ASP A 230 20.29 1.00 3.59
C ASP A 230 21.79 1.14 3.33
N SER A 231 22.44 0.12 2.76
CA SER A 231 23.86 0.16 2.40
C SER A 231 24.19 1.24 1.37
N ILE A 232 23.29 1.46 0.39
CA ILE A 232 23.45 2.50 -0.64
C ILE A 232 23.22 3.88 -0.05
N VAL A 233 22.23 4.04 0.85
CA VAL A 233 21.97 5.29 1.56
C VAL A 233 23.16 5.67 2.45
N GLN A 234 23.70 4.71 3.22
CA GLN A 234 24.87 4.92 4.06
C GLN A 234 26.11 5.30 3.25
N ALA A 235 26.34 4.63 2.11
CA ALA A 235 27.43 4.97 1.21
C ALA A 235 27.29 6.41 0.66
N LEU A 236 26.07 6.82 0.29
CA LEU A 236 25.79 8.19 -0.16
C LEU A 236 26.06 9.21 0.95
N ILE A 237 25.65 8.93 2.19
CA ILE A 237 25.90 9.82 3.33
C ILE A 237 27.40 9.95 3.57
N ALA A 238 28.15 8.85 3.56
CA ALA A 238 29.60 8.86 3.72
C ALA A 238 30.32 9.63 2.60
N GLU A 239 29.88 9.46 1.34
CA GLU A 239 30.39 10.22 0.20
C GLU A 239 30.15 11.73 0.38
N GLN A 240 28.94 12.13 0.78
CA GLN A 240 28.60 13.53 1.02
C GLN A 240 29.39 14.14 2.19
N GLN A 241 29.61 13.37 3.26
CA GLN A 241 30.46 13.78 4.37
C GLN A 241 31.91 14.01 3.92
N ALA A 242 32.49 13.08 3.16
CA ALA A 242 33.84 13.22 2.63
C ALA A 242 33.98 14.42 1.68
N ILE A 243 32.98 14.70 0.84
CA ILE A 243 32.96 15.88 -0.03
C ILE A 243 32.89 17.16 0.81
N ALA A 244 32.02 17.20 1.83
CA ALA A 244 31.89 18.34 2.73
C ALA A 244 33.19 18.62 3.49
N GLU A 245 33.85 17.59 4.02
CA GLU A 245 35.13 17.68 4.71
C GLU A 245 36.25 18.17 3.79
N ASN A 246 36.34 17.62 2.58
CA ASN A 246 37.32 18.06 1.59
C ASN A 246 37.10 19.51 1.18
N ASN A 247 35.85 19.94 1.00
CA ASN A 247 35.52 21.34 0.70
C ASN A 247 35.83 22.26 1.88
N ALA A 248 35.56 21.84 3.11
CA ALA A 248 35.93 22.58 4.31
C ALA A 248 37.46 22.70 4.44
N GLN A 249 38.21 21.64 4.12
CA GLN A 249 39.67 21.67 4.13
C GLN A 249 40.24 22.57 3.03
N LYS A 250 39.68 22.53 1.82
CA LYS A 250 40.06 23.46 0.73
C LYS A 250 39.86 24.91 1.16
N LYS A 251 38.70 25.25 1.75
CA LYS A 251 38.44 26.59 2.30
C LYS A 251 39.43 26.98 3.40
N ARG A 252 39.74 26.07 4.34
CA ARG A 252 40.77 26.31 5.38
C ARG A 252 42.14 26.60 4.76
N ASN A 253 42.55 25.81 3.77
CA ASN A 253 43.82 26.02 3.08
C ASN A 253 43.85 27.36 2.34
N GLU A 254 42.75 27.78 1.71
CA GLU A 254 42.60 29.09 1.05
C GLU A 254 42.66 30.24 2.07
N THR A 255 42.02 30.11 3.24
CA THR A 255 42.12 31.09 4.33
C THR A 255 43.56 31.23 4.81
N VAL A 256 44.23 30.11 5.12
CA VAL A 256 45.64 30.12 5.56
C VAL A 256 46.55 30.74 4.49
N GLN A 257 46.34 30.43 3.20
CA GLN A 257 47.10 31.07 2.13
C GLN A 257 46.88 32.59 2.05
N THR A 258 45.64 33.04 2.29
CA THR A 258 45.29 34.47 2.28
C THR A 258 45.94 35.19 3.46
N GLU A 259 45.89 34.58 4.65
CA GLU A 259 46.59 35.08 5.84
C GLU A 259 48.10 35.16 5.61
N LEU A 260 48.71 34.12 5.04
CA LEU A 260 50.15 34.10 4.74
C LEU A 260 50.54 35.20 3.72
N ARG A 261 49.69 35.48 2.73
CA ARG A 261 49.92 36.61 1.80
C ARG A 261 49.83 37.94 2.52
N SER A 262 48.79 38.15 3.33
CA SER A 262 48.62 39.36 4.14
C SER A 262 49.81 39.59 5.07
N ILE A 263 50.30 38.52 5.72
CA ILE A 263 51.50 38.58 6.57
C ILE A 263 52.74 38.97 5.74
N ARG A 264 52.95 38.38 4.56
CA ARG A 264 54.08 38.76 3.69
C ARG A 264 54.01 40.21 3.25
N ASP A 265 52.83 40.70 2.90
CA ASP A 265 52.63 42.09 2.49
C ASP A 265 52.89 43.05 3.65
N LEU A 266 52.41 42.73 4.86
CA LEU A 266 52.70 43.48 6.09
C LEU A 266 54.19 43.49 6.42
N VAL A 267 54.87 42.35 6.33
CA VAL A 267 56.32 42.24 6.55
C VAL A 267 57.09 43.04 5.50
N LYS A 268 56.62 43.11 4.24
CA LYS A 268 57.24 43.92 3.18
C LYS A 268 57.16 45.42 3.47
N VAL A 269 56.07 45.89 4.08
CA VAL A 269 55.85 47.30 4.43
C VAL A 269 56.56 47.69 5.73
N LEU A 270 56.50 46.85 6.76
CA LEU A 270 56.96 47.18 8.12
C LEU A 270 58.37 46.63 8.45
N GLY A 271 58.89 45.73 7.62
CA GLY A 271 60.10 44.95 7.92
C GLY A 271 59.85 43.85 8.98
N PRO A 272 60.77 42.87 9.13
CA PRO A 272 60.58 41.73 10.04
C PRO A 272 60.36 42.14 11.50
N ASN A 273 61.16 43.09 11.99
CA ASN A 273 61.07 43.57 13.38
C ASN A 273 59.84 44.48 13.60
N GLY A 274 59.40 45.22 12.57
CA GLY A 274 58.20 46.07 12.63
C GLY A 274 56.90 45.27 12.65
N TYR A 275 56.84 44.14 11.94
CA TYR A 275 55.70 43.22 12.01
C TYR A 275 55.54 42.59 13.41
N VAL A 276 56.65 42.18 14.05
CA VAL A 276 56.64 41.63 15.41
C VAL A 276 56.11 42.67 16.40
N LEU A 277 56.55 43.93 16.28
CA LEU A 277 56.06 45.01 17.13
C LEU A 277 54.57 45.32 16.88
N TYR A 278 54.13 45.38 15.61
CA TYR A 278 52.72 45.55 15.24
C TYR A 278 51.83 44.46 15.84
N LYS A 279 52.24 43.20 15.71
CA LYS A 279 51.51 42.06 16.27
C LYS A 279 51.51 42.07 17.80
N ALA A 280 52.62 42.45 18.44
CA ALA A 280 52.71 42.56 19.89
C ALA A 280 51.83 43.70 20.46
N VAL A 281 51.63 44.79 19.71
CA VAL A 281 50.67 45.86 20.04
C VAL A 281 49.23 45.36 19.85
N GLN A 282 48.93 44.63 18.77
CA GLN A 282 47.60 44.10 18.49
C GLN A 282 47.16 43.02 19.50
N ASP A 283 48.11 42.19 19.94
CA ASP A 283 47.92 41.17 20.98
C ASP A 283 47.92 41.76 22.41
N GLY A 284 48.01 43.09 22.56
CA GLY A 284 47.97 43.79 23.85
C GLY A 284 49.20 43.58 24.74
N LYS A 285 50.30 43.08 24.19
CA LYS A 285 51.55 42.78 24.91
C LYS A 285 52.48 44.00 25.04
N VAL A 286 52.12 45.13 24.41
CA VAL A 286 52.89 46.38 24.45
C VAL A 286 51.93 47.57 24.64
N ASP A 287 52.11 48.33 25.71
CA ASP A 287 51.44 49.62 25.93
C ASP A 287 52.15 50.70 25.10
N VAL A 288 51.44 51.27 24.12
CA VAL A 288 51.97 52.39 23.33
C VAL A 288 51.59 53.69 24.03
N LEU A 289 52.52 54.24 24.82
CA LEU A 289 52.36 55.58 25.42
C LEU A 289 52.51 56.64 24.31
N PRO A 290 51.48 57.47 24.04
CA PRO A 290 51.59 58.51 23.02
C PRO A 290 52.54 59.62 23.52
N VAL A 291 53.66 59.81 22.81
CA VAL A 291 54.55 60.96 23.05
C VAL A 291 54.15 62.14 22.15
N PRO A 292 53.99 63.37 22.70
CA PRO A 292 53.78 64.58 21.91
C PRO A 292 54.96 64.84 20.97
N GLN A 293 54.67 65.40 19.78
CA GLN A 293 55.62 65.55 18.67
C GLN A 293 57.00 66.09 19.10
N GLY A 294 58.05 65.28 18.88
CA GLY A 294 59.46 65.69 19.00
C GLY A 294 60.38 64.78 19.83
N GLY A 295 59.87 63.74 20.50
CA GLY A 295 60.69 62.87 21.36
C GLY A 295 61.03 61.49 20.77
N ASN A 296 62.27 61.03 20.95
CA ASN A 296 62.73 59.69 20.56
C ASN A 296 61.89 58.57 21.19
N VAL A 297 61.51 57.59 20.38
CA VAL A 297 60.80 56.37 20.82
C VAL A 297 61.73 55.54 21.69
N THR A 298 61.40 55.38 22.98
CA THR A 298 62.08 54.45 23.88
C THR A 298 61.20 53.23 24.12
N VAL A 299 61.52 52.11 23.46
CA VAL A 299 60.84 50.83 23.66
C VAL A 299 61.43 50.18 24.92
N THR A 300 60.62 50.02 25.97
CA THR A 300 61.04 49.29 27.18
C THR A 300 60.32 47.94 27.23
N PRO A 301 61.02 46.81 27.12
CA PRO A 301 60.42 45.48 27.30
C PRO A 301 59.93 45.31 28.75
N ARG A 302 58.72 44.80 28.96
CA ARG A 302 58.33 44.25 30.28
C ARG A 302 59.06 42.93 30.46
N GLY A 303 59.92 42.87 31.48
CA GLY A 303 60.67 41.66 31.84
C GLY A 303 59.75 40.53 32.33
N ASN A 304 60.12 39.31 31.91
CA ASN A 304 59.64 37.95 32.25
C ASN A 304 58.25 37.79 32.89
#